data_AF-A0A4S1GKV5-F1
#
_entry.id   AF-A0A4S1GKV5-F1
#
_cell.length_a   1.000
_cell.length_b   1.000
_cell.length_c   1.000
_cell.angle_alpha   90.00
_cell.angle_beta   90.00
_cell.angle_gamma   90.00
#
_symmetry.space_group_name_H-M   'P 1'
#
loop_
_entity.id
_entity.type
_entity.pdbx_description
1 polymer ?
#
loop_
_entity_poly.entity_id
_entity_poly.type
_entity_poly.pdbx_seq_one_letter_code
_entity_poly.pdbx_strand_id
1 'polypeptide(L)'
;AGKNMPVHATEVIVRLKRPPLDVFDPIKPGDANYVRFRIDPQVAISIGAQRKVAGDDMIGEQVELTALDDTKGDMPPYERLIGDAMNGNGQLFTRQDAAELAWRIVGPVLGDTTPPAIYAPRTWGPADAMDGFGPPNGWINP
;
A
#
# COMPACT_ATOMS: atom_id res chain seq x y z
N ALA A 1 -6.21 6.94 -1.74
CA ALA A 1 -5.87 7.22 -3.15
C ALA A 1 -6.10 8.70 -3.43
N GLY A 2 -5.27 9.33 -4.25
CA GLY A 2 -5.32 10.77 -4.51
C GLY A 2 -4.59 11.13 -5.80
N LYS A 3 -4.87 12.31 -6.34
CA LYS A 3 -4.13 12.88 -7.49
C LYS A 3 -3.06 13.84 -6.98
N ASN A 4 -2.10 14.24 -7.81
CA ASN A 4 -1.03 15.17 -7.40
C ASN A 4 -0.32 14.80 -6.08
N MET A 5 -0.23 13.51 -5.78
CA MET A 5 0.59 13.01 -4.67
C MET A 5 2.07 13.03 -5.07
N PRO A 6 3.02 12.87 -4.13
CA PRO A 6 4.45 12.98 -4.42
C PRO A 6 4.95 11.92 -5.42
N VAL A 7 4.30 10.75 -5.40
CA VAL A 7 4.70 9.57 -6.18
C VAL A 7 3.47 8.88 -6.78
N HIS A 8 3.68 8.23 -7.92
CA HIS A 8 2.72 7.31 -8.52
C HIS A 8 3.05 5.90 -8.05
N ALA A 9 2.17 5.31 -7.24
CA ALA A 9 2.34 3.95 -6.74
C ALA A 9 0.98 3.35 -6.38
N THR A 10 0.84 2.05 -6.64
CA THR A 10 -0.25 1.22 -6.12
C THR A 10 0.36 0.13 -5.26
N GLU A 11 0.09 0.14 -3.96
CA GLU A 11 0.74 -0.75 -3.02
C GLU A 11 -0.22 -1.31 -1.97
N VAL A 12 0.12 -2.51 -1.49
CA VAL A 12 -0.49 -3.13 -0.32
C VAL A 12 0.58 -3.35 0.74
N ILE A 13 0.35 -2.83 1.94
CA ILE A 13 1.24 -2.99 3.09
C ILE A 13 0.60 -3.89 4.13
N VAL A 14 1.28 -4.98 4.46
CA VAL A 14 0.92 -5.88 5.55
C VAL A 14 1.91 -5.67 6.69
N ARG A 15 1.46 -5.01 7.75
CA ARG A 15 2.25 -4.81 8.97
C ARG A 15 2.16 -6.04 9.87
N LEU A 16 3.30 -6.62 10.23
CA LEU A 16 3.38 -7.73 11.18
C LEU A 16 3.21 -7.22 12.62
N LYS A 17 2.90 -8.15 13.52
CA LYS A 17 2.87 -7.83 14.96
C LYS A 17 4.27 -7.43 15.42
N ARG A 18 4.32 -6.57 16.44
CA ARG A 18 5.56 -6.21 17.13
C ARG A 18 6.28 -7.49 17.60
N PRO A 19 7.58 -7.65 17.33
CA PRO A 19 8.37 -8.73 17.92
C PRO A 19 8.27 -8.70 19.46
N PRO A 20 8.24 -9.87 20.12
CA PRO A 20 8.06 -9.93 21.58
C PRO A 20 9.33 -9.52 22.36
N LEU A 21 10.47 -9.39 21.68
CA LEU A 21 11.76 -9.11 22.29
C LEU A 21 12.41 -7.91 21.61
N ASP A 22 12.87 -6.96 22.42
CA ASP A 22 13.71 -5.84 21.99
C ASP A 22 15.16 -6.36 21.87
N VAL A 23 15.57 -6.71 20.64
CA VAL A 23 16.90 -7.32 20.38
C VAL A 23 18.02 -6.26 20.30
N PHE A 24 17.70 -5.07 19.79
CA PHE A 24 18.66 -3.97 19.61
C PHE A 24 18.26 -2.80 20.53
N ASP A 25 17.18 -2.13 20.14
CA ASP A 25 16.59 -0.98 20.84
C ASP A 25 15.16 -1.30 21.25
N PRO A 26 14.56 -0.55 22.20
CA PRO A 26 13.14 -0.65 22.49
C PRO A 26 12.30 -0.46 21.22
N ILE A 27 11.59 -1.50 20.81
CA ILE A 27 10.83 -1.49 19.55
C ILE A 27 9.67 -0.50 19.68
N LYS A 28 9.63 0.53 18.84
CA LYS A 28 8.51 1.46 18.78
C LYS A 28 7.41 0.87 17.89
N PRO A 29 6.16 1.32 18.02
CA PRO A 29 5.08 0.79 17.20
C PRO A 29 5.31 0.93 15.68
N GLY A 30 6.09 1.92 15.24
CA GLY A 30 6.50 2.12 13.84
C GLY A 30 7.57 1.16 13.33
N ASP A 31 8.25 0.44 14.23
CA ASP A 31 9.42 -0.41 13.90
C ASP A 31 9.02 -1.88 13.64
N ALA A 32 7.72 -2.15 13.49
CA ALA A 32 7.22 -3.47 13.17
C ALA A 32 7.62 -3.87 11.74
N ASN A 33 8.03 -5.12 11.58
CA ASN A 33 8.29 -5.70 10.27
C ASN A 33 7.04 -5.61 9.38
N TYR A 34 7.22 -5.48 8.08
CA TYR A 34 6.12 -5.42 7.13
C TYR A 34 6.45 -6.14 5.82
N VAL A 35 5.41 -6.53 5.09
CA VAL A 35 5.50 -7.01 3.71
C VAL A 35 4.80 -6.01 2.81
N ARG A 36 5.49 -5.52 1.78
CA ARG A 36 4.98 -4.60 0.77
C ARG A 36 4.80 -5.35 -0.53
N PHE A 37 3.61 -5.24 -1.11
CA PHE A 37 3.33 -5.64 -2.49
C PHE A 37 3.12 -4.38 -3.31
N ARG A 38 4.07 -4.04 -4.17
CA ARG A 38 3.91 -2.98 -5.17
C ARG A 38 3.31 -3.60 -6.42
N ILE A 39 2.20 -3.05 -6.87
CA ILE A 39 1.43 -3.51 -8.04
C ILE A 39 1.78 -2.66 -9.27
N ASP A 40 1.98 -1.36 -9.07
CA ASP A 40 2.27 -0.40 -10.13
C ASP A 40 3.16 0.71 -9.56
N PRO A 41 4.15 1.24 -10.29
CA PRO A 41 4.45 1.01 -11.72
C PRO A 41 5.33 -0.22 -12.01
N GLN A 42 6.04 -0.74 -11.00
CA GLN A 42 6.85 -1.95 -11.13
C GLN A 42 6.40 -2.95 -10.07
N VAL A 43 6.06 -4.16 -10.50
CA VAL A 43 5.67 -5.22 -9.58
C VAL A 43 6.87 -5.58 -8.71
N ALA A 44 6.69 -5.46 -7.39
CA ALA A 44 7.73 -5.77 -6.43
C ALA A 44 7.14 -6.37 -5.16
N ILE A 45 7.92 -7.26 -4.55
CA ILE A 45 7.63 -7.79 -3.21
C ILE A 45 8.81 -7.40 -2.31
N SER A 46 8.51 -6.69 -1.24
CA SER A 46 9.52 -6.23 -0.31
C SER A 46 9.21 -6.66 1.12
N ILE A 47 10.27 -6.96 1.88
CA ILE A 47 10.17 -7.25 3.32
C ILE A 47 10.96 -6.18 4.06
N GLY A 48 10.24 -5.36 4.83
CA GLY A 48 10.80 -4.42 5.78
C GLY A 48 11.08 -5.10 7.11
N ALA A 49 12.32 -5.06 7.59
CA ALA A 49 12.72 -5.61 8.88
C ALA A 49 13.84 -4.81 9.54
N GLN A 50 14.00 -5.00 10.85
CA GLN A 50 15.14 -4.46 11.60
C GLN A 50 16.38 -5.35 11.42
N ARG A 51 17.53 -4.73 11.14
CA ARG A 51 18.84 -5.39 11.20
C ARG A 51 19.78 -4.65 12.14
N LYS A 52 20.81 -5.33 12.65
CA LYS A 52 21.89 -4.68 13.39
C LYS A 52 22.67 -3.76 12.46
N VAL A 53 22.91 -2.52 12.89
CA VAL A 53 23.88 -1.63 12.26
C VAL A 53 25.28 -2.24 12.39
N ALA A 54 26.11 -2.10 11.36
CA ALA A 54 27.50 -2.54 11.43
C ALA A 54 28.27 -1.73 12.48
N GLY A 55 28.95 -2.43 13.41
CA GLY A 55 29.69 -1.81 14.51
C GLY A 55 29.57 -2.62 15.80
N ASP A 56 30.18 -2.12 16.87
CA ASP A 56 30.20 -2.79 18.17
C ASP A 56 28.92 -2.55 18.95
N ASP A 57 28.23 -1.43 18.72
CA ASP A 57 26.99 -1.06 19.39
C ASP A 57 25.80 -1.94 18.96
N MET A 58 24.86 -2.17 19.89
CA MET A 58 23.65 -2.96 19.67
C MET A 58 22.48 -2.10 19.18
N ILE A 59 22.69 -1.40 18.05
CA ILE A 59 21.71 -0.48 17.47
C ILE A 59 21.04 -1.13 16.25
N GLY A 60 19.72 -1.01 16.17
CA GLY A 60 18.91 -1.48 15.05
C GLY A 60 18.71 -0.41 13.98
N GLU A 61 18.65 -0.83 12.72
CA GLU A 61 18.16 0.00 11.62
C GLU A 61 17.09 -0.73 10.81
N GLN A 62 16.07 0.01 10.39
CA GLN A 62 15.05 -0.50 9.48
C GLN A 62 15.65 -0.61 8.07
N VAL A 63 15.56 -1.80 7.50
CA VAL A 63 15.92 -2.05 6.10
C VAL A 63 14.76 -2.68 5.35
N GLU A 64 14.76 -2.51 4.04
CA GLU A 64 13.80 -3.15 3.15
C GLU A 64 14.56 -3.98 2.11
N LEU A 65 14.27 -5.27 2.06
CA LEU A 65 14.79 -6.19 1.05
C LEU A 65 13.74 -6.36 -0.04
N THR A 66 14.09 -6.11 -1.29
CA THR A 66 13.13 -6.04 -2.41
C THR A 66 13.48 -7.04 -3.50
N ALA A 67 12.50 -7.84 -3.90
CA ALA A 67 12.49 -8.62 -5.13
C ALA A 67 11.65 -7.89 -6.18
N LEU A 68 12.22 -7.67 -7.36
CA LEU A 68 11.60 -6.94 -8.46
C LEU A 68 11.22 -7.90 -9.57
N ASP A 69 10.03 -7.70 -10.15
CA ASP A 69 9.66 -8.29 -11.43
C ASP A 69 10.26 -7.44 -12.57
N ASP A 70 10.76 -8.09 -13.62
CA ASP A 70 11.27 -7.42 -14.81
C ASP A 70 10.17 -7.09 -15.82
N THR A 71 8.92 -7.57 -15.59
CA THR A 71 7.70 -7.26 -16.35
C THR A 71 7.82 -7.55 -17.86
N LYS A 72 8.81 -8.34 -18.27
CA LYS A 72 9.05 -8.61 -19.69
C LYS A 72 7.99 -9.53 -20.26
N GLY A 73 7.32 -9.04 -21.30
CA GLY A 73 6.28 -9.81 -22.00
C GLY A 73 4.89 -9.67 -21.38
N ASP A 74 4.71 -8.74 -20.43
CA ASP A 74 3.39 -8.46 -19.87
C ASP A 74 2.45 -7.91 -20.93
N MET A 75 1.27 -8.52 -21.00
CA MET A 75 0.20 -8.08 -21.88
C MET A 75 -0.47 -6.84 -21.28
N PRO A 76 -0.70 -5.77 -22.06
CA PRO A 76 -1.42 -4.59 -21.59
C PRO A 76 -2.77 -4.96 -20.97
N PRO A 77 -3.22 -4.28 -19.90
CA PRO A 77 -4.42 -4.68 -19.15
C PRO A 77 -5.67 -4.85 -20.02
N TYR A 78 -5.88 -3.97 -21.00
CA TYR A 78 -7.02 -4.06 -21.91
C TYR A 78 -6.94 -5.25 -22.86
N GLU A 79 -5.77 -5.55 -23.41
CA GLU A 79 -5.57 -6.70 -24.28
C GLU A 79 -5.84 -8.00 -23.52
N ARG A 80 -5.34 -8.08 -22.27
CA ARG A 80 -5.58 -9.20 -21.37
C ARG A 80 -7.07 -9.42 -21.09
N LEU A 81 -7.78 -8.36 -20.70
CA LEU A 81 -9.20 -8.43 -20.38
C LEU A 81 -10.07 -8.81 -21.59
N ILE A 82 -9.77 -8.26 -22.77
CA ILE A 82 -10.49 -8.62 -24.01
C ILE A 82 -10.26 -10.09 -24.35
N GLY A 83 -9.01 -10.57 -24.27
CA GLY A 83 -8.67 -11.97 -24.50
C GLY A 83 -9.38 -12.91 -23.51
N ASP A 84 -9.41 -12.57 -22.23
CA ASP A 84 -10.11 -13.35 -21.21
C ASP A 84 -11.63 -13.41 -21.47
N ALA A 85 -12.25 -12.28 -21.87
CA ALA A 85 -13.66 -12.24 -22.22
C ALA A 85 -13.98 -13.15 -23.43
N MET A 86 -13.15 -13.12 -24.48
CA MET A 86 -13.31 -13.97 -25.66
C MET A 86 -13.18 -15.46 -25.33
N ASN A 87 -12.33 -15.80 -24.36
CA ASN A 87 -12.14 -17.18 -23.89
C ASN A 87 -13.17 -17.61 -22.83
N GLY A 88 -14.12 -16.76 -22.45
CA GLY A 88 -15.08 -17.04 -21.39
C GLY A 88 -14.46 -17.12 -19.99
N ASN A 89 -13.26 -16.57 -19.79
CA ASN A 89 -12.59 -16.52 -18.50
C ASN A 89 -13.02 -15.28 -17.70
N GLY A 90 -13.89 -15.49 -16.72
CA GLY A 90 -14.42 -14.41 -15.87
C GLY A 90 -13.54 -13.98 -14.68
N GLN A 91 -12.33 -14.54 -14.50
CA GLN A 91 -11.57 -14.35 -13.24
C GLN A 91 -11.19 -12.90 -12.92
N LEU A 92 -10.91 -12.08 -13.95
CA LEU A 92 -10.58 -10.66 -13.78
C LEU A 92 -11.79 -9.74 -13.83
N PHE A 93 -13.01 -10.30 -13.96
CA PHE A 93 -14.25 -9.54 -13.96
C PHE A 93 -14.91 -9.61 -12.60
N THR A 94 -15.41 -8.46 -12.14
CA THR A 94 -16.10 -8.39 -10.84
C THR A 94 -17.46 -9.07 -10.94
N ARG A 95 -17.76 -9.95 -9.99
CA ARG A 95 -19.09 -10.59 -9.86
C ARG A 95 -20.14 -9.57 -9.43
N GLN A 96 -21.39 -9.79 -9.84
CA GLN A 96 -22.51 -8.91 -9.49
C GLN A 96 -22.67 -8.70 -7.98
N ASP A 97 -22.63 -9.78 -7.19
CA ASP A 97 -22.77 -9.71 -5.73
C ASP A 97 -21.66 -8.88 -5.06
N ALA A 98 -20.41 -9.05 -5.51
CA ALA A 98 -19.29 -8.25 -5.05
C ALA A 98 -19.46 -6.76 -5.41
N ALA A 99 -19.95 -6.45 -6.62
CA ALA A 99 -20.23 -5.08 -7.04
C ALA A 99 -21.34 -4.44 -6.19
N GLU A 100 -22.45 -5.16 -5.95
CA GLU A 100 -23.54 -4.69 -5.10
C GLU A 100 -23.08 -4.42 -3.65
N LEU A 101 -22.23 -5.28 -3.10
CA LEU A 101 -21.64 -5.08 -1.77
C LEU A 101 -20.72 -3.86 -1.73
N ALA A 102 -19.87 -3.68 -2.75
CA ALA A 102 -19.01 -2.50 -2.84
C ALA A 102 -19.85 -1.20 -2.88
N TRP A 103 -20.94 -1.19 -3.66
CA TRP A 103 -21.88 -0.06 -3.70
C TRP A 103 -22.57 0.18 -2.36
N ARG A 104 -22.95 -0.87 -1.63
CA ARG A 104 -23.52 -0.72 -0.27
C ARG A 104 -22.52 -0.12 0.72
N ILE A 105 -21.24 -0.48 0.62
CA ILE A 105 -20.17 0.04 1.48
C ILE A 105 -19.90 1.51 1.19
N VAL A 106 -19.78 1.89 -0.08
CA VAL A 106 -19.43 3.26 -0.49
C VAL A 106 -20.65 4.20 -0.47
N GLY A 107 -21.87 3.67 -0.65
CA GLY A 107 -23.11 4.44 -0.73
C GLY A 107 -23.28 5.56 0.31
N PRO A 108 -23.04 5.32 1.61
CA PRO A 108 -23.21 6.33 2.65
C PRO A 108 -22.36 7.60 2.46
N VAL A 109 -21.20 7.52 1.80
CA VAL A 109 -20.31 8.67 1.60
C VAL A 109 -20.55 9.41 0.28
N LEU A 110 -21.34 8.85 -0.65
CA LEU A 110 -21.56 9.46 -1.97
C LEU A 110 -22.46 10.69 -1.94
N GLY A 111 -23.29 10.84 -0.92
CA GLY A 111 -24.14 12.01 -0.71
C GLY A 111 -23.45 13.15 0.04
N ASP A 112 -22.21 12.96 0.50
CA ASP A 112 -21.47 13.98 1.22
C ASP A 112 -21.04 15.10 0.25
N THR A 113 -21.45 16.33 0.57
CA THR A 113 -21.15 17.54 -0.21
C THR A 113 -20.14 18.45 0.49
N THR A 114 -19.55 17.97 1.59
CA THR A 114 -18.50 18.69 2.31
C THR A 114 -17.34 19.00 1.36
N PRO A 115 -16.93 20.28 1.22
CA PRO A 115 -15.81 20.63 0.38
C PRO A 115 -14.54 19.86 0.78
N PRO A 116 -13.83 19.23 -0.17
CA PRO A 116 -12.62 18.49 0.17
C PRO A 116 -11.55 19.43 0.71
N ALA A 117 -10.83 18.97 1.75
CA ALA A 117 -9.71 19.71 2.28
C ALA A 117 -8.61 19.89 1.22
N ILE A 118 -8.04 21.09 1.17
CA ILE A 118 -7.03 21.48 0.19
C ILE A 118 -5.65 21.04 0.68
N TYR A 119 -4.81 20.57 -0.23
CA TYR A 119 -3.41 20.25 0.03
C TYR A 119 -2.54 20.76 -1.12
N ALA A 120 -1.28 21.06 -0.81
CA ALA A 120 -0.33 21.49 -1.82
C ALA A 120 -0.01 20.34 -2.79
N PRO A 121 0.13 20.59 -4.10
CA PRO A 121 0.56 19.57 -5.03
C PRO A 121 1.88 18.90 -4.59
N ARG A 122 2.01 17.61 -4.87
CA ARG A 122 3.16 16.76 -4.49
C ARG A 122 3.37 16.65 -2.97
N THR A 123 2.29 16.70 -2.20
CA THR A 123 2.26 16.37 -0.76
C THR A 123 1.33 15.18 -0.49
N TRP A 124 1.44 14.58 0.70
CA TRP A 124 0.69 13.38 1.10
C TRP A 124 -0.78 13.62 1.48
N GLY A 125 -1.40 14.67 0.92
CA GLY A 125 -2.77 15.06 1.24
C GLY A 125 -2.86 16.14 2.32
N PRO A 126 -4.08 16.48 2.76
CA PRO A 126 -4.34 17.57 3.71
C PRO A 126 -3.98 17.14 5.13
N ALA A 127 -2.87 17.64 5.68
CA ALA A 127 -2.33 17.23 6.97
C ALA A 127 -3.37 17.32 8.11
N ASP A 128 -4.05 18.46 8.26
CA ASP A 128 -5.02 18.68 9.33
C ASP A 128 -6.22 17.74 9.23
N ALA A 129 -6.72 17.49 8.02
CA ALA A 129 -7.86 16.58 7.80
C ALA A 129 -7.47 15.10 7.90
N MET A 130 -6.17 14.80 7.81
CA MET A 130 -5.63 13.46 8.00
C MET A 130 -5.14 13.21 9.42
N ASP A 131 -5.20 14.20 10.31
CA ASP A 131 -4.81 14.00 11.70
C ASP A 131 -5.69 12.95 12.37
N GLY A 132 -5.06 11.99 13.04
CA GLY A 132 -5.74 10.81 13.60
C GLY A 132 -6.29 9.82 12.56
N PHE A 133 -6.20 10.10 11.25
CA PHE A 133 -6.65 9.21 10.18
C PHE A 133 -5.49 8.38 9.63
N GLY A 134 -5.41 7.13 10.06
CA GLY A 134 -4.46 6.18 9.51
C GLY A 134 -4.56 4.80 10.16
N PRO A 135 -3.86 3.81 9.61
CA PRO A 135 -3.72 2.52 10.27
C PRO A 135 -2.97 2.70 11.60
N PRO A 136 -3.13 1.77 12.56
CA PRO A 136 -2.35 1.78 13.79
C PRO A 136 -0.85 1.88 13.47
N ASN A 137 -0.15 2.85 14.06
CA ASN A 137 1.28 3.16 13.83
C ASN A 137 1.57 3.89 12.51
N GLY A 138 0.55 4.53 11.91
CA GLY A 138 0.72 5.46 10.81
C GLY A 138 0.97 4.81 9.45
N TRP A 139 1.00 5.66 8.42
CA TRP A 139 1.24 5.27 7.04
C TRP A 139 2.72 4.96 6.80
N ILE A 140 2.99 4.00 5.90
CA ILE A 140 4.31 3.76 5.34
C ILE A 140 4.30 4.36 3.94
N ASN A 141 5.24 5.26 3.67
CA ASN A 141 5.32 5.89 2.36
C ASN A 141 5.89 4.89 1.31
N PRO A 142 5.46 4.98 0.04
CA PRO A 142 6.07 4.31 -1.12
C PRO A 142 7.52 4.70 -1.39
#